data_AF-A0A541B3W7-F1
#
_entry.id   AF-A0A541B3W7-F1
#
_cell.length_a   1.000
_cell.length_b   1.000
_cell.length_c   1.000
_cell.angle_alpha   90.00
_cell.angle_beta   90.00
_cell.angle_gamma   90.00
#
_symmetry.space_group_name_H-M   'P 1'
#
loop_
_entity.id
_entity.type
_entity.pdbx_description
1 polymer ?
#
loop_
_entity_poly.entity_id
_entity_poly.type
_entity_poly.pdbx_seq_one_letter_code
_entity_poly.pdbx_strand_id
1 'polypeptide(L)'
;MTVRAWGIGGGTLAAMVLVSGCQWSGLNSVPLPGAAGRGPGSYEVVIEMPDVTSISPNSPVLVGDVTVGSIRSIETEDWHAKVTVSLDESVRLPANATARIGQTSLLGSKHVALAPPTGVPPEGTLTAGSVIPLASAGVYPTTEEALTALSVVLNGGGLAQVHSIATELNKAMSGRTDSVRDLLSQMDSLADTLDRQRGAMVTTMANLDGFAGEINGQRDVLGKALETLDPAMAELAGQRAQLTTALDSVGKLGNVGTDLVNRTRADLSANLAALEPTLQRVVDTGPDLINNLGNLSTFPFPQTTIDQGMRGDYTNLWALIDLTTPRLRSGLGFGTPLGPPQAPVAAGGQPVNPLTAPLQTAAPATTGARR
;
A
#
# COMPACT_ATOMS: atom_id res chain seq x y z
N MET A 1 -11.20 120.54 64.48
CA MET A 1 -12.06 119.90 63.45
C MET A 1 -11.17 119.05 62.55
N THR A 2 -10.95 117.77 62.86
CA THR A 2 -10.17 116.87 61.98
C THR A 2 -10.49 115.41 62.29
N VAL A 3 -11.67 114.95 61.88
CA VAL A 3 -11.93 113.52 61.61
C VAL A 3 -12.84 113.49 60.39
N ARG A 4 -12.38 112.87 59.30
CA ARG A 4 -13.13 112.34 58.13
C ARG A 4 -12.26 112.45 56.86
N ALA A 5 -11.31 111.54 56.71
CA ALA A 5 -10.67 111.28 55.40
C ALA A 5 -10.28 109.81 55.18
N TRP A 6 -10.50 108.91 56.15
CA TRP A 6 -10.09 107.50 56.09
C TRP A 6 -11.23 106.52 55.75
N GLY A 7 -12.39 107.00 55.29
CA GLY A 7 -13.52 106.15 54.92
C GLY A 7 -13.64 105.81 53.44
N ILE A 8 -12.96 106.54 52.55
CA ILE A 8 -13.21 106.48 51.10
C ILE A 8 -12.19 105.56 50.38
N GLY A 9 -10.99 105.37 50.94
CA GLY A 9 -9.95 104.53 50.33
C GLY A 9 -10.18 103.01 50.47
N GLY A 10 -10.91 102.57 51.49
CA GLY A 10 -11.19 101.14 51.70
C GLY A 10 -12.25 100.58 50.76
N GLY A 11 -13.24 101.39 50.38
CA GLY A 11 -14.37 100.95 49.53
C GLY A 11 -13.97 100.73 48.06
N THR A 12 -13.06 101.55 47.52
CA THR A 12 -12.61 101.45 46.12
C THR A 12 -11.66 100.26 45.89
N LEU A 13 -10.81 99.94 46.86
CA LEU A 13 -9.94 98.75 46.80
C LEU A 13 -10.75 97.45 46.93
N ALA A 14 -11.77 97.41 47.80
CA ALA A 14 -12.66 96.26 47.91
C ALA A 14 -13.51 96.04 46.64
N ALA A 15 -13.95 97.12 45.98
CA ALA A 15 -14.71 97.03 44.73
C ALA A 15 -13.87 96.52 43.54
N MET A 16 -12.58 96.89 43.45
CA MET A 16 -11.69 96.39 42.39
C MET A 16 -11.36 94.89 42.55
N VAL A 17 -11.25 94.39 43.79
CA VAL A 17 -11.04 92.96 44.05
C VAL A 17 -12.29 92.14 43.68
N LEU A 18 -13.49 92.67 43.93
CA LEU A 18 -14.76 91.98 43.59
C LEU A 18 -15.02 91.85 42.08
N VAL A 19 -14.52 92.78 41.25
CA VAL A 19 -14.68 92.70 39.79
C VAL A 19 -13.67 91.75 39.13
N SER A 20 -12.58 91.41 39.83
CA SER A 20 -11.53 90.51 39.31
C SER A 20 -11.88 89.01 39.40
N GLY A 21 -13.02 88.65 40.01
CA GLY A 21 -13.41 87.26 40.28
C GLY A 21 -14.21 86.56 39.19
N CYS A 22 -14.64 87.27 38.14
CA CYS A 22 -15.31 86.62 37.00
C CYS A 22 -14.27 86.01 36.07
N GLN A 23 -13.89 84.75 36.33
CA GLN A 23 -12.95 83.97 35.54
C GLN A 23 -13.58 83.57 34.19
N TRP A 24 -13.67 84.53 33.26
CA TRP A 24 -14.13 84.31 31.89
C TRP A 24 -13.00 83.69 31.06
N SER A 25 -13.12 82.41 30.69
CA SER A 25 -12.13 81.67 29.89
C SER A 25 -12.42 81.72 28.37
N GLY A 26 -13.01 82.82 27.88
CA GLY A 26 -13.32 83.04 26.47
C GLY A 26 -14.65 82.42 26.00
N LEU A 27 -14.87 82.33 24.68
CA LEU A 27 -16.14 81.84 24.09
C LEU A 27 -16.53 80.42 24.54
N ASN A 28 -15.55 79.60 24.94
CA ASN A 28 -15.77 78.24 25.39
C ASN A 28 -16.43 78.14 26.78
N SER A 29 -16.40 79.22 27.56
CA SER A 29 -17.07 79.29 28.87
C SER A 29 -18.58 79.47 28.78
N VAL A 30 -19.10 79.84 27.61
CA VAL A 30 -20.53 80.03 27.37
C VAL A 30 -21.10 78.74 26.80
N PRO A 31 -22.23 78.25 27.33
CA PRO A 31 -22.83 77.06 26.79
C PRO A 31 -23.33 77.30 25.36
N LEU A 32 -22.86 76.50 24.41
CA LEU A 32 -23.40 76.52 23.05
C LEU A 32 -24.90 76.17 23.06
N PRO A 33 -25.75 76.91 22.31
CA PRO A 33 -27.15 76.58 22.18
C PRO A 33 -27.31 75.18 21.58
N GLY A 34 -28.09 74.32 22.23
CA GLY A 34 -28.30 72.92 21.81
C GLY A 34 -27.31 71.90 22.39
N ALA A 35 -26.38 72.30 23.26
CA ALA A 35 -25.52 71.36 23.96
C ALA A 35 -26.29 70.54 25.01
N ALA A 36 -26.23 69.20 24.89
CA ALA A 36 -26.82 68.28 25.86
C ALA A 36 -26.13 68.36 27.23
N GLY A 37 -26.82 67.93 28.28
CA GLY A 37 -26.34 67.94 29.66
C GLY A 37 -26.41 69.30 30.35
N ARG A 38 -27.18 70.26 29.81
CA ARG A 38 -27.27 71.64 30.38
C ARG A 38 -28.67 72.05 30.81
N GLY A 39 -29.64 71.14 30.73
CA GLY A 39 -30.99 71.35 31.22
C GLY A 39 -31.09 71.21 32.75
N PRO A 40 -32.23 71.62 33.35
CA PRO A 40 -32.50 71.33 34.75
C PRO A 40 -32.45 69.81 35.01
N GLY A 41 -31.81 69.40 36.10
CA GLY A 41 -31.61 67.99 36.45
C GLY A 41 -30.31 67.35 35.91
N SER A 42 -29.51 68.08 35.11
CA SER A 42 -28.20 67.59 34.71
C SER A 42 -27.26 67.45 35.91
N TYR A 43 -26.34 66.50 35.81
CA TYR A 43 -25.37 66.21 36.85
C TYR A 43 -23.96 66.11 36.27
N GLU A 44 -22.97 66.37 37.12
CA GLU A 44 -21.58 66.41 36.70
C GLU A 44 -20.81 65.17 37.12
N VAL A 45 -19.89 64.75 36.28
CA VAL A 45 -18.96 63.65 36.54
C VAL A 45 -17.57 64.12 36.15
N VAL A 46 -16.59 63.69 36.92
CA VAL A 46 -15.18 63.96 36.66
C VAL A 46 -14.55 62.73 36.04
N ILE A 47 -13.73 62.93 35.01
CA ILE A 47 -13.01 61.85 34.34
C ILE A 47 -11.52 62.19 34.36
N GLU A 48 -10.73 61.30 34.95
CA GLU A 48 -9.27 61.38 34.87
C GLU A 48 -8.82 60.72 33.57
N MET A 49 -8.25 61.49 32.65
CA MET A 49 -7.82 61.01 31.33
C MET A 49 -6.30 61.10 31.18
N PRO A 50 -5.66 60.07 30.58
CA PRO A 50 -4.22 60.08 30.37
C PRO A 50 -3.79 61.08 29.31
N ASP A 51 -4.68 61.37 28.35
CA ASP A 51 -4.44 62.30 27.24
C ASP A 51 -5.78 62.95 26.85
N VAL A 52 -5.76 64.24 26.54
CA VAL A 52 -6.93 65.04 26.10
C VAL A 52 -6.67 65.81 24.82
N THR A 53 -5.63 65.42 24.08
CA THR A 53 -5.27 65.98 22.79
C THR A 53 -6.50 65.92 21.89
N SER A 54 -6.92 67.09 21.39
CA SER A 54 -8.06 67.29 20.45
C SER A 54 -9.50 67.21 21.00
N ILE A 55 -9.72 67.22 22.32
CA ILE A 55 -11.05 67.57 22.90
C ILE A 55 -11.07 69.02 23.40
N SER A 56 -12.23 69.66 23.35
CA SER A 56 -12.41 71.05 23.83
C SER A 56 -13.65 71.16 24.73
N PRO A 57 -13.75 72.23 25.55
CA PRO A 57 -15.01 72.52 26.21
C PRO A 57 -16.14 72.63 25.18
N ASN A 58 -17.35 72.18 25.56
CA ASN A 58 -18.50 71.97 24.67
C ASN A 58 -18.41 70.78 23.71
N SER A 59 -17.32 70.02 23.65
CA SER A 59 -17.32 68.74 22.91
C SER A 59 -18.44 67.83 23.46
N PRO A 60 -19.10 67.06 22.59
CA PRO A 60 -20.21 66.21 23.01
C PRO A 60 -19.71 65.02 23.83
N VAL A 61 -20.56 64.55 24.72
CA VAL A 61 -20.38 63.31 25.48
C VAL A 61 -21.47 62.33 25.07
N LEU A 62 -21.06 61.13 24.66
CA LEU A 62 -21.93 60.14 24.04
C LEU A 62 -22.03 58.89 24.90
N VAL A 63 -23.20 58.26 24.90
CA VAL A 63 -23.42 56.90 25.41
C VAL A 63 -24.11 56.11 24.30
N GLY A 64 -23.47 55.04 23.83
CA GLY A 64 -24.01 54.24 22.71
C GLY A 64 -24.32 55.07 21.46
N ASP A 65 -23.38 55.95 21.06
CA ASP A 65 -23.49 56.87 19.93
C ASP A 65 -24.60 57.94 20.00
N VAL A 66 -25.25 58.09 21.16
CA VAL A 66 -26.23 59.16 21.42
C VAL A 66 -25.57 60.24 22.26
N THR A 67 -25.68 61.51 21.85
CA THR A 67 -25.19 62.65 22.64
C THR A 67 -26.09 62.85 23.85
N VAL A 68 -25.50 62.73 25.05
CA VAL A 68 -26.20 62.81 26.34
C VAL A 68 -25.61 63.88 27.27
N GLY A 69 -24.58 64.58 26.81
CA GLY A 69 -23.87 65.55 27.63
C GLY A 69 -22.86 66.37 26.84
N SER A 70 -22.14 67.21 27.57
CA SER A 70 -21.07 68.04 27.03
C SER A 70 -19.95 68.27 28.04
N ILE A 71 -18.74 68.50 27.56
CA ILE A 71 -17.60 68.84 28.41
C ILE A 71 -17.78 70.27 28.95
N ARG A 72 -17.67 70.44 30.27
CA ARG A 72 -17.68 71.75 30.94
C ARG A 72 -16.28 72.34 31.01
N SER A 73 -15.33 71.60 31.58
CA SER A 73 -13.96 72.07 31.79
C SER A 73 -12.96 70.94 31.61
N ILE A 74 -11.73 71.34 31.28
CA ILE A 74 -10.58 70.47 31.17
C ILE A 74 -9.47 71.16 31.97
N GLU A 75 -9.00 70.48 33.01
CA GLU A 75 -7.93 70.95 33.88
C GLU A 75 -6.79 69.92 33.86
N THR A 76 -5.58 70.35 34.19
CA THR A 76 -4.44 69.44 34.33
C THR A 76 -4.11 69.30 35.80
N GLU A 77 -4.12 68.07 36.30
CA GLU A 77 -3.82 67.72 37.69
C GLU A 77 -2.88 66.50 37.65
N ASP A 78 -1.77 66.53 38.41
CA ASP A 78 -0.83 65.40 38.54
C ASP A 78 -0.46 64.68 37.21
N TRP A 79 -0.08 65.47 36.19
CA TRP A 79 0.32 64.99 34.85
C TRP A 79 -0.76 64.24 34.04
N HIS A 80 -2.02 64.30 34.46
CA HIS A 80 -3.15 63.82 33.69
C HIS A 80 -4.20 64.93 33.59
N ALA A 81 -5.19 64.71 32.73
CA ALA A 81 -6.25 65.69 32.52
C ALA A 81 -7.49 65.30 33.33
N LYS A 82 -8.05 66.28 34.02
CA LYS A 82 -9.32 66.17 34.73
C LYS A 82 -10.41 66.83 33.90
N VAL A 83 -11.25 66.00 33.31
CA VAL A 83 -12.31 66.42 32.41
C VAL A 83 -13.63 66.40 33.17
N THR A 84 -14.21 67.57 33.40
CA THR A 84 -15.55 67.67 34.00
C THR A 84 -16.59 67.64 32.89
N VAL A 85 -17.45 66.63 32.92
CA VAL A 85 -18.56 66.47 31.98
C VAL A 85 -19.89 66.70 32.66
N SER A 86 -20.81 67.31 31.95
CA SER A 86 -22.20 67.49 32.39
C SER A 86 -23.09 66.57 31.57
N LEU A 87 -23.87 65.72 32.24
CA LEU A 87 -24.71 64.68 31.67
C LEU A 87 -26.19 64.98 31.93
N ASP A 88 -27.06 64.58 31.00
CA ASP A 88 -28.51 64.68 31.17
C ASP A 88 -29.03 63.79 32.30
N GLU A 89 -30.10 64.21 32.97
CA GLU A 89 -30.72 63.48 34.10
C GLU A 89 -31.13 62.05 33.72
N SER A 90 -31.42 61.78 32.45
CA SER A 90 -31.87 60.47 31.97
C SER A 90 -30.74 59.43 31.86
N VAL A 91 -29.48 59.85 31.98
CA VAL A 91 -28.34 58.94 31.85
C VAL A 91 -28.27 57.99 33.05
N ARG A 92 -28.20 56.70 32.77
CA ARG A 92 -28.01 55.64 33.77
C ARG A 92 -26.78 54.84 33.38
N LEU A 93 -25.67 55.12 34.06
CA LEU A 93 -24.42 54.39 33.91
C LEU A 93 -24.01 53.80 35.27
N PRO A 94 -23.31 52.67 35.28
CA PRO A 94 -22.77 52.13 36.52
C PRO A 94 -21.63 53.02 37.06
N ALA A 95 -21.31 52.89 38.34
CA ALA A 95 -20.23 53.67 38.97
C ALA A 95 -18.85 53.30 38.41
N ASN A 96 -18.68 52.05 37.95
CA ASN A 96 -17.49 51.55 37.27
C ASN A 96 -17.55 51.72 35.73
N ALA A 97 -18.24 52.77 35.24
CA ALA A 97 -18.25 53.10 33.82
C ALA A 97 -16.85 53.44 33.30
N THR A 98 -16.65 53.22 32.00
CA THR A 98 -15.43 53.57 31.29
C THR A 98 -15.64 54.81 30.43
N ALA A 99 -14.56 55.57 30.21
CA ALA A 99 -14.57 56.76 29.38
C ALA A 99 -13.49 56.68 28.30
N ARG A 100 -13.85 56.90 27.04
CA ARG A 100 -12.89 56.90 25.94
C ARG A 100 -13.03 58.11 25.05
N ILE A 101 -11.91 58.71 24.65
CA ILE A 101 -11.93 59.73 23.60
C ILE A 101 -12.08 59.05 22.24
N GLY A 102 -13.15 59.39 21.53
CA GLY A 102 -13.44 58.92 20.18
C GLY A 102 -13.41 60.04 19.16
N GLN A 103 -13.40 59.69 17.87
CA GLN A 103 -13.45 60.64 16.77
C GLN A 103 -14.83 60.63 16.13
N THR A 104 -15.52 61.76 16.17
CA THR A 104 -16.87 61.91 15.60
C THR A 104 -16.82 62.15 14.08
N SER A 105 -15.75 62.75 13.58
CA SER A 105 -15.59 63.08 12.15
C SER A 105 -14.18 62.75 11.69
N LEU A 106 -14.04 62.28 10.44
CA LEU A 106 -12.76 62.04 9.78
C LEU A 106 -11.87 63.29 9.71
N LEU A 107 -12.46 64.49 9.83
CA LEU A 107 -11.74 65.77 9.84
C LEU A 107 -11.27 66.23 11.23
N GLY A 108 -11.40 65.39 12.26
CA GLY A 108 -10.69 65.56 13.53
C GLY A 108 -11.51 66.04 14.72
N SER A 109 -12.83 66.22 14.62
CA SER A 109 -13.66 66.51 15.80
C SER A 109 -13.74 65.29 16.71
N LYS A 110 -13.44 65.46 18.00
CA LYS A 110 -13.49 64.38 19.00
C LYS A 110 -14.67 64.52 19.96
N HIS A 111 -14.97 63.43 20.65
CA HIS A 111 -15.97 63.34 21.70
C HIS A 111 -15.49 62.45 22.84
N VAL A 112 -16.18 62.50 23.98
CA VAL A 112 -16.00 61.51 25.06
C VAL A 112 -17.12 60.49 24.97
N ALA A 113 -16.79 59.22 24.79
CA ALA A 113 -17.71 58.10 24.83
C ALA A 113 -17.70 57.47 26.21
N LEU A 114 -18.86 57.41 26.86
CA LEU A 114 -19.08 56.71 28.11
C LEU A 114 -19.76 55.37 27.83
N ALA A 115 -19.28 54.31 28.49
CA ALA A 115 -19.82 52.97 28.34
C ALA A 115 -19.77 52.19 29.66
N PRO A 116 -20.66 51.19 29.85
CA PRO A 116 -20.47 50.19 30.91
C PRO A 116 -19.09 49.51 30.80
N PRO A 117 -18.55 48.98 31.90
CA PRO A 117 -17.26 48.31 31.86
C PRO A 117 -17.29 47.05 30.99
N THR A 118 -16.16 46.75 30.34
CA THR A 118 -15.97 45.51 29.59
C THR A 118 -15.15 44.52 30.40
N GLY A 119 -15.63 43.29 30.55
CA GLY A 119 -14.89 42.21 31.22
C GLY A 119 -15.06 42.12 32.75
N VAL A 120 -15.82 43.03 33.36
CA VAL A 120 -16.24 42.99 34.77
C VAL A 120 -17.74 43.34 34.88
N PRO A 121 -18.46 42.84 35.90
CA PRO A 121 -19.88 43.15 36.07
C PRO A 121 -20.09 44.66 36.35
N PRO A 122 -21.19 45.27 35.85
CA PRO A 122 -21.58 46.62 36.23
C PRO A 122 -21.88 46.72 37.72
N GLU A 123 -21.37 47.76 38.39
CA GLU A 123 -21.55 47.96 39.82
C GLU A 123 -21.98 49.39 40.15
N GLY A 124 -22.93 49.52 41.08
CA GLY A 124 -23.42 50.82 41.55
C GLY A 124 -24.09 51.66 40.47
N THR A 125 -24.13 52.97 40.69
CA THR A 125 -24.66 53.94 39.73
C THR A 125 -23.80 55.20 39.78
N LEU A 126 -23.50 55.75 38.61
CA LEU A 126 -22.77 56.99 38.46
C LEU A 126 -23.65 58.16 38.94
N THR A 127 -23.16 58.95 39.87
CA THR A 127 -23.89 60.06 40.50
C THR A 127 -23.15 61.39 40.31
N ALA A 128 -23.79 62.50 40.69
CA ALA A 128 -23.15 63.81 40.72
C ALA A 128 -21.85 63.77 41.54
N GLY A 129 -20.76 64.28 40.97
CA GLY A 129 -19.43 64.32 41.59
C GLY A 129 -18.67 62.99 41.56
N SER A 130 -19.21 61.93 40.94
CA SER A 130 -18.46 60.68 40.74
C SER A 130 -17.21 60.92 39.91
N VAL A 131 -16.17 60.13 40.18
CA VAL A 131 -14.89 60.16 39.46
C VAL A 131 -14.72 58.86 38.70
N ILE A 132 -14.50 58.95 37.39
CA ILE A 132 -14.04 57.84 36.55
C ILE A 132 -12.50 57.86 36.60
N PRO A 133 -11.87 56.86 37.22
CA PRO A 133 -10.43 56.87 37.45
C PRO A 133 -9.64 56.63 36.17
N LEU A 134 -8.37 57.04 36.16
CA LEU A 134 -7.45 56.91 35.02
C LEU A 134 -7.42 55.50 34.41
N ALA A 135 -7.48 54.46 35.24
CA ALA A 135 -7.47 53.06 34.80
C ALA A 135 -8.71 52.65 33.97
N SER A 136 -9.82 53.38 34.12
CA SER A 136 -11.07 53.18 33.38
C SER A 136 -11.25 54.19 32.24
N ALA A 137 -10.23 55.02 31.99
CA ALA A 137 -10.22 56.03 30.96
C ALA A 137 -9.16 55.74 29.88
N GLY A 138 -9.39 56.21 28.65
CA GLY A 138 -8.40 56.06 27.59
C GLY A 138 -8.80 56.73 26.28
N VAL A 139 -8.12 56.36 25.20
CA VAL A 139 -8.35 56.89 23.86
C VAL A 139 -8.60 55.71 22.91
N TYR A 140 -9.54 55.84 21.98
CA TYR A 140 -9.70 54.85 20.91
C TYR A 140 -8.52 54.89 19.95
N PRO A 141 -8.14 53.74 19.34
CA PRO A 141 -7.08 53.73 18.35
C PRO A 141 -7.34 54.71 17.21
N THR A 142 -6.29 55.41 16.77
CA THR A 142 -6.39 56.37 15.68
C THR A 142 -6.35 55.69 14.30
N THR A 143 -6.78 56.39 13.25
CA THR A 143 -6.67 55.89 11.87
C THR A 143 -5.20 55.70 11.48
N GLU A 144 -4.33 56.58 11.96
CA GLU A 144 -2.88 56.56 11.78
C GLU A 144 -2.25 55.33 12.46
N GLU A 145 -2.68 54.99 13.67
CA GLU A 145 -2.27 53.76 14.35
C GLU A 145 -2.76 52.51 13.61
N ALA A 146 -4.00 52.51 13.13
CA ALA A 146 -4.54 51.41 12.33
C ALA A 146 -3.77 51.24 11.01
N LEU A 147 -3.46 52.34 10.31
CA LEU A 147 -2.66 52.31 9.08
C LEU A 147 -1.21 51.90 9.35
N THR A 148 -0.66 52.28 10.49
CA THR A 148 0.67 51.86 10.95
C THR A 148 0.69 50.35 11.23
N ALA A 149 -0.30 49.84 11.96
CA ALA A 149 -0.46 48.41 12.23
C ALA A 149 -0.64 47.61 10.92
N LEU A 150 -1.45 48.12 9.99
CA LEU A 150 -1.62 47.54 8.66
C LEU A 150 -0.29 47.56 7.89
N SER A 151 0.46 48.66 7.95
CA SER A 151 1.77 48.77 7.29
C SER A 151 2.77 47.75 7.86
N VAL A 152 2.76 47.49 9.16
CA VAL A 152 3.59 46.43 9.77
C VAL A 152 3.16 45.05 9.27
N VAL A 153 1.87 44.77 9.10
CA VAL A 153 1.41 43.50 8.54
C VAL A 153 1.83 43.33 7.07
N LEU A 154 1.70 44.40 6.28
CA LEU A 154 2.04 44.38 4.85
C LEU A 154 3.56 44.32 4.61
N ASN A 155 4.35 45.07 5.39
CA ASN A 155 5.81 45.18 5.24
C ASN A 155 6.60 44.19 6.11
N GLY A 156 6.03 43.71 7.21
CA GLY A 156 6.69 42.82 8.19
C GLY A 156 6.77 41.36 7.78
N GLY A 157 6.47 41.04 6.52
CA GLY A 157 6.67 39.71 5.93
C GLY A 157 5.39 39.02 5.47
N GLY A 158 4.20 39.37 5.97
CA GLY A 158 2.96 38.64 5.69
C GLY A 158 2.69 38.41 4.21
N LEU A 159 2.90 39.42 3.36
CA LEU A 159 2.78 39.30 1.91
C LEU A 159 3.90 38.45 1.27
N ALA A 160 5.13 38.54 1.76
CA ALA A 160 6.25 37.73 1.30
C ALA A 160 6.09 36.24 1.67
N GLN A 161 5.53 35.96 2.85
CA GLN A 161 5.15 34.60 3.26
C GLN A 161 4.01 34.05 2.41
N VAL A 162 2.95 34.83 2.15
CA VAL A 162 1.85 34.41 1.26
C VAL A 162 2.36 34.14 -0.15
N HIS A 163 3.23 34.99 -0.69
CA HIS A 163 3.87 34.77 -1.98
C HIS A 163 4.73 33.49 -1.99
N SER A 164 5.50 33.23 -0.92
CA SER A 164 6.28 32.00 -0.79
C SER A 164 5.39 30.76 -0.69
N ILE A 165 4.34 30.80 0.12
CA ILE A 165 3.37 29.70 0.26
C ILE A 165 2.73 29.41 -1.09
N ALA A 166 2.23 30.43 -1.78
CA ALA A 166 1.63 30.29 -3.10
C ALA A 166 2.64 29.74 -4.12
N THR A 167 3.89 30.20 -4.08
CA THR A 167 4.96 29.73 -4.97
C THR A 167 5.34 28.28 -4.70
N GLU A 168 5.49 27.88 -3.44
CA GLU A 168 5.81 26.49 -3.07
C GLU A 168 4.64 25.53 -3.34
N LEU A 169 3.40 25.95 -3.08
CA LEU A 169 2.21 25.20 -3.50
C LEU A 169 2.17 25.04 -5.03
N ASN A 170 2.42 26.12 -5.76
CA ASN A 170 2.42 26.08 -7.22
C ASN A 170 3.58 25.22 -7.76
N LYS A 171 4.76 25.24 -7.13
CA LYS A 171 5.87 24.30 -7.46
C LYS A 171 5.51 22.85 -7.15
N ALA A 172 4.82 22.59 -6.03
CA ALA A 172 4.41 21.24 -5.64
C ALA A 172 3.34 20.67 -6.59
N MET A 173 2.48 21.53 -7.15
CA MET A 173 1.42 21.15 -8.08
C MET A 173 1.83 21.20 -9.56
N SER A 174 2.73 22.11 -9.92
CA SER A 174 3.20 22.29 -11.30
C SER A 174 3.90 21.02 -11.79
N GLY A 175 3.47 20.53 -12.95
CA GLY A 175 3.93 19.27 -13.53
C GLY A 175 3.26 18.01 -12.96
N ARG A 176 2.37 18.13 -11.97
CA ARG A 176 1.61 17.00 -11.38
C ARG A 176 0.10 17.12 -11.56
N THR A 177 -0.37 18.14 -12.27
CA THR A 177 -1.82 18.37 -12.51
C THR A 177 -2.50 17.16 -13.15
N ASP A 178 -1.83 16.51 -14.10
CA ASP A 178 -2.39 15.31 -14.76
C ASP A 178 -2.43 14.12 -13.81
N SER A 179 -1.41 13.94 -12.96
CA SER A 179 -1.43 12.89 -11.93
C SER A 179 -2.52 13.10 -10.87
N VAL A 180 -2.80 14.35 -10.50
CA VAL A 180 -3.92 14.68 -9.58
C VAL A 180 -5.26 14.40 -10.25
N ARG A 181 -5.41 14.76 -11.53
CA ARG A 181 -6.62 14.45 -12.32
C ARG A 181 -6.83 12.94 -12.45
N ASP A 182 -5.76 12.19 -12.71
CA ASP A 182 -5.82 10.73 -12.81
C ASP A 182 -6.18 10.08 -11.48
N LEU A 183 -5.64 10.56 -10.35
CA LEU A 183 -6.02 10.06 -9.03
C LEU A 183 -7.51 10.27 -8.76
N LEU A 184 -8.03 11.48 -9.04
CA LEU A 184 -9.44 11.78 -8.86
C LEU A 184 -10.33 10.90 -9.76
N SER A 185 -9.92 10.68 -11.01
CA SER A 185 -10.61 9.78 -11.96
C SER A 185 -10.59 8.32 -11.47
N GLN A 186 -9.48 7.85 -10.91
CA GLN A 186 -9.38 6.52 -10.33
C GLN A 186 -10.24 6.37 -9.08
N MET A 187 -10.33 7.40 -8.24
CA MET A 187 -11.24 7.40 -7.07
C MET A 187 -12.70 7.35 -7.49
N ASP A 188 -13.09 8.09 -8.53
CA ASP A 188 -14.45 8.08 -9.07
C ASP A 188 -14.80 6.70 -9.66
N SER A 189 -13.88 6.11 -10.44
CA SER A 189 -14.03 4.75 -10.98
C SER A 189 -14.12 3.67 -9.89
N LEU A 190 -13.34 3.82 -8.81
CA LEU A 190 -13.41 2.95 -7.64
C LEU A 190 -14.76 3.08 -6.93
N ALA A 191 -15.22 4.30 -6.70
CA ALA A 191 -16.51 4.57 -6.06
C ALA A 191 -17.67 4.00 -6.89
N ASP A 192 -17.66 4.21 -8.21
CA ASP A 192 -18.65 3.66 -9.13
C ASP A 192 -18.63 2.12 -9.16
N THR A 193 -17.44 1.51 -9.15
CA THR A 193 -17.31 0.06 -9.09
C THR A 193 -17.87 -0.51 -7.77
N LEU A 194 -17.59 0.16 -6.64
CA LEU A 194 -18.14 -0.21 -5.34
C LEU A 194 -19.66 -0.08 -5.30
N ASP A 195 -20.22 0.99 -5.86
CA ASP A 195 -21.67 1.18 -5.91
C ASP A 195 -22.35 0.11 -6.80
N ARG A 196 -21.77 -0.20 -7.96
CA ARG A 196 -22.23 -1.30 -8.83
C ARG A 196 -22.16 -2.67 -8.14
N GLN A 197 -21.15 -2.93 -7.31
CA GLN A 197 -21.01 -4.19 -6.58
C GLN A 197 -21.88 -4.27 -5.31
N ARG A 198 -22.39 -3.14 -4.80
CA ARG A 198 -23.22 -3.10 -3.59
C ARG A 198 -24.41 -4.05 -3.66
N GLY A 199 -25.09 -4.10 -4.80
CA GLY A 199 -26.21 -5.01 -5.02
C GLY A 199 -25.81 -6.49 -4.89
N ALA A 200 -24.68 -6.87 -5.47
CA ALA A 200 -24.16 -8.25 -5.38
C ALA A 200 -23.77 -8.63 -3.94
N MET A 201 -23.19 -7.70 -3.17
CA MET A 201 -22.89 -7.94 -1.75
C MET A 201 -24.16 -8.15 -0.93
N VAL A 202 -25.19 -7.32 -1.12
CA VAL A 202 -26.48 -7.46 -0.44
C VAL A 202 -27.15 -8.79 -0.80
N THR A 203 -27.14 -9.18 -2.07
CA THR A 203 -27.68 -10.47 -2.51
C THR A 203 -26.90 -11.64 -1.90
N THR A 204 -25.58 -11.53 -1.82
CA THR A 204 -24.74 -12.58 -1.21
C THR A 204 -25.04 -12.73 0.28
N MET A 205 -25.18 -11.62 1.00
CA MET A 205 -25.56 -11.63 2.41
C MET A 205 -26.96 -12.23 2.62
N ALA A 206 -27.93 -11.89 1.77
CA ALA A 206 -29.27 -12.46 1.82
C ALA A 206 -29.28 -13.98 1.53
N ASN A 207 -28.47 -14.43 0.57
CA ASN A 207 -28.32 -15.86 0.26
C ASN A 207 -27.64 -16.62 1.42
N LEU A 208 -26.64 -16.02 2.06
CA LEU A 208 -25.98 -16.59 3.23
C LEU A 208 -26.94 -16.66 4.43
N ASP A 209 -27.76 -15.65 4.65
CA ASP A 209 -28.79 -15.64 5.69
C ASP A 209 -29.84 -16.73 5.42
N GLY A 210 -30.31 -16.85 4.17
CA GLY A 210 -31.20 -17.93 3.74
C GLY A 210 -30.59 -19.32 3.94
N PHE A 211 -29.32 -19.50 3.57
CA PHE A 211 -28.60 -20.76 3.78
C PHE A 211 -28.41 -21.09 5.26
N ALA A 212 -28.05 -20.10 6.09
CA ALA A 212 -27.94 -20.27 7.53
C ALA A 212 -29.31 -20.60 8.16
N GLY A 213 -30.39 -20.00 7.66
CA GLY A 213 -31.77 -20.33 8.02
C GLY A 213 -32.13 -21.78 7.69
N GLU A 214 -31.74 -22.26 6.50
CA GLU A 214 -31.97 -23.64 6.07
C GLU A 214 -31.19 -24.65 6.94
N ILE A 215 -29.90 -24.39 7.22
CA ILE A 215 -29.11 -25.21 8.15
C ILE A 215 -29.76 -25.22 9.54
N ASN A 216 -30.23 -24.07 10.01
CA ASN A 216 -30.90 -23.97 11.30
C ASN A 216 -32.20 -24.79 11.33
N GLY A 217 -32.99 -24.76 10.26
CA GLY A 217 -34.19 -25.58 10.10
C GLY A 217 -33.91 -27.08 10.03
N GLN A 218 -32.73 -27.46 9.52
CA GLN A 218 -32.29 -28.86 9.42
C GLN A 218 -31.48 -29.35 10.64
N ARG A 219 -31.37 -28.57 11.72
CA ARG A 219 -30.61 -28.96 12.94
C ARG A 219 -31.00 -30.32 13.48
N ASP A 220 -32.28 -30.67 13.48
CA ASP A 220 -32.75 -31.97 13.97
C ASP A 220 -32.33 -33.13 13.05
N VAL A 221 -32.23 -32.88 11.74
CA VAL A 221 -31.77 -33.86 10.76
C VAL A 221 -30.26 -34.06 10.87
N LEU A 222 -29.50 -32.96 11.01
CA LEU A 222 -28.05 -33.00 11.26
C LEU A 222 -27.74 -33.69 12.59
N GLY A 223 -28.51 -33.42 13.64
CA GLY A 223 -28.40 -34.08 14.93
C GLY A 223 -28.60 -35.59 14.82
N LYS A 224 -29.67 -36.03 14.15
CA LYS A 224 -29.91 -37.46 13.88
C LYS A 224 -28.81 -38.11 13.05
N ALA A 225 -28.28 -37.40 12.04
CA ALA A 225 -27.19 -37.90 11.21
C ALA A 225 -25.90 -38.11 12.04
N LEU A 226 -25.58 -37.18 12.95
CA LEU A 226 -24.45 -37.28 13.86
C LEU A 226 -24.65 -38.41 14.89
N GLU A 227 -25.86 -38.59 15.43
CA GLU A 227 -26.21 -39.72 16.29
C GLU A 227 -26.05 -41.08 15.58
N THR A 228 -26.34 -41.15 14.27
CA THR A 228 -26.10 -42.36 13.47
C THR A 228 -24.64 -42.59 13.09
N LEU A 229 -23.77 -41.58 13.22
CA LEU A 229 -22.36 -41.66 12.84
C LEU A 229 -21.52 -42.39 13.88
N ASP A 230 -21.82 -42.21 15.17
CA ASP A 230 -21.15 -42.92 16.27
C ASP A 230 -21.20 -44.46 16.13
N PRO A 231 -22.36 -45.10 15.90
CA PRO A 231 -22.40 -46.55 15.70
C PRO A 231 -21.71 -46.99 14.39
N ALA A 232 -21.73 -46.18 13.33
CA ALA A 232 -21.03 -46.48 12.08
C ALA A 232 -19.49 -46.42 12.23
N MET A 233 -18.99 -45.44 13.00
CA MET A 233 -17.56 -45.31 13.32
C MET A 233 -17.10 -46.42 14.27
N ALA A 234 -17.95 -46.85 15.21
CA ALA A 234 -17.68 -48.01 16.06
C ALA A 234 -17.56 -49.31 15.25
N GLU A 235 -18.42 -49.51 14.24
CA GLU A 235 -18.36 -50.65 13.33
C GLU A 235 -17.08 -50.63 12.47
N LEU A 236 -16.72 -49.47 11.92
CA LEU A 236 -15.49 -49.31 11.14
C LEU A 236 -14.23 -49.53 12.01
N ALA A 237 -14.24 -49.06 13.26
CA ALA A 237 -13.18 -49.35 14.22
C ALA A 237 -13.10 -50.85 14.56
N GLY A 238 -14.24 -51.56 14.62
CA GLY A 238 -14.31 -53.01 14.75
C GLY A 238 -13.70 -53.76 13.55
N GLN A 239 -13.82 -53.20 12.35
CA GLN A 239 -13.29 -53.77 11.10
C GLN A 239 -11.80 -53.44 10.84
N ARG A 240 -11.19 -52.58 11.66
CA ARG A 240 -9.76 -52.19 11.55
C ARG A 240 -8.82 -53.39 11.40
N ALA A 241 -9.07 -54.48 12.13
CA ALA A 241 -8.26 -55.69 12.06
C ALA A 241 -8.24 -56.31 10.65
N GLN A 242 -9.39 -56.37 9.98
CA GLN A 242 -9.53 -56.91 8.63
C GLN A 242 -8.83 -56.02 7.60
N LEU A 243 -8.88 -54.69 7.79
CA LEU A 243 -8.19 -53.73 6.93
C LEU A 243 -6.66 -53.86 7.04
N THR A 244 -6.12 -54.03 8.25
CA THR A 244 -4.69 -54.31 8.44
C THR A 244 -4.25 -55.64 7.83
N THR A 245 -5.08 -56.68 7.88
CA THR A 245 -4.79 -57.96 7.23
C THR A 245 -4.76 -57.84 5.71
N ALA A 246 -5.67 -57.05 5.12
CA ALA A 246 -5.67 -56.80 3.68
C ALA A 246 -4.39 -56.04 3.24
N LEU A 247 -3.99 -55.03 4.00
CA LEU A 247 -2.77 -54.24 3.71
C LEU A 247 -1.48 -55.06 3.86
N ASP A 248 -1.39 -55.94 4.85
CA ASP A 248 -0.27 -56.88 5.00
C ASP A 248 -0.19 -57.85 3.81
N SER A 249 -1.33 -58.28 3.29
CA SER A 249 -1.41 -59.18 2.12
C SER A 249 -0.93 -58.49 0.84
N VAL A 250 -1.18 -57.19 0.67
CA VAL A 250 -0.66 -56.39 -0.45
C VAL A 250 0.86 -56.20 -0.33
N GLY A 251 1.38 -55.99 0.89
CA GLY A 251 2.83 -55.91 1.14
C GLY A 251 3.58 -57.19 0.75
N LYS A 252 3.00 -58.36 1.04
CA LYS A 252 3.56 -59.67 0.63
C LYS A 252 3.58 -59.84 -0.90
N LEU A 253 2.58 -59.33 -1.62
CA LEU A 253 2.53 -59.37 -3.08
C LEU A 253 3.63 -58.51 -3.73
N GLY A 254 3.91 -57.34 -3.14
CA GLY A 254 4.98 -56.44 -3.61
C GLY A 254 6.37 -57.09 -3.57
N ASN A 255 6.68 -57.83 -2.50
CA ASN A 255 7.96 -58.53 -2.37
C ASN A 255 8.18 -59.59 -3.46
N VAL A 256 7.12 -60.31 -3.85
CA VAL A 256 7.18 -61.30 -4.94
C VAL A 256 7.40 -60.63 -6.30
N GLY A 257 6.78 -59.47 -6.54
CA GLY A 257 6.96 -58.71 -7.78
C GLY A 257 8.39 -58.19 -7.97
N THR A 258 9.03 -57.70 -6.91
CA THR A 258 10.41 -57.19 -6.98
C THR A 258 11.44 -58.31 -7.22
N ASP A 259 11.25 -59.48 -6.62
CA ASP A 259 12.14 -60.63 -6.79
C ASP A 259 12.10 -61.19 -8.23
N LEU A 260 10.90 -61.19 -8.85
CA LEU A 260 10.73 -61.61 -10.24
C LEU A 260 11.47 -60.70 -11.23
N VAL A 261 11.34 -59.38 -11.07
CA VAL A 261 11.97 -58.39 -11.97
C VAL A 261 13.50 -58.49 -11.92
N ASN A 262 14.07 -58.70 -10.73
CA ASN A 262 15.51 -58.82 -10.56
C ASN A 262 16.08 -60.07 -11.24
N ARG A 263 15.41 -61.22 -11.14
CA ARG A 263 15.85 -62.46 -11.81
C ARG A 263 15.79 -62.35 -13.33
N THR A 264 14.71 -61.78 -13.89
CA THR A 264 14.57 -61.63 -15.35
C THR A 264 15.67 -60.75 -15.95
N ARG A 265 16.11 -59.71 -15.24
CA ARG A 265 17.21 -58.85 -15.70
C ARG A 265 18.55 -59.59 -15.76
N ALA A 266 18.83 -60.44 -14.78
CA ALA A 266 20.06 -61.24 -14.75
C ALA A 266 20.09 -62.24 -15.91
N ASP A 267 19.00 -62.98 -16.12
CA ASP A 267 18.91 -64.01 -17.17
C ASP A 267 19.00 -63.42 -18.59
N LEU A 268 18.39 -62.26 -18.82
CA LEU A 268 18.46 -61.57 -20.12
C LEU A 268 19.90 -61.14 -20.44
N SER A 269 20.64 -60.66 -19.43
CA SER A 269 22.04 -60.26 -19.61
C SER A 269 22.95 -61.45 -19.92
N ALA A 270 22.73 -62.59 -19.26
CA ALA A 270 23.49 -63.82 -19.48
C ALA A 270 23.25 -64.39 -20.89
N ASN A 271 22.00 -64.38 -21.36
CA ASN A 271 21.65 -64.88 -22.70
C ASN A 271 22.25 -64.00 -23.82
N LEU A 272 22.29 -62.67 -23.64
CA LEU A 272 22.91 -61.77 -24.61
C LEU A 272 24.42 -61.97 -24.70
N ALA A 273 25.11 -62.17 -23.57
CA ALA A 273 26.55 -62.49 -23.55
C ALA A 273 26.86 -63.84 -24.24
N ALA A 274 25.94 -64.82 -24.16
CA ALA A 274 26.12 -66.11 -24.80
C ALA A 274 25.95 -66.09 -26.34
N LEU A 275 25.26 -65.08 -26.89
CA LEU A 275 24.98 -64.97 -28.33
C LEU A 275 26.16 -64.41 -29.15
N GLU A 276 27.01 -63.60 -28.52
CA GLU A 276 28.16 -62.92 -29.14
C GLU A 276 29.10 -63.88 -29.92
N PRO A 277 29.59 -65.00 -29.35
CA PRO A 277 30.50 -65.90 -30.07
C PRO A 277 29.86 -66.64 -31.25
N THR A 278 28.52 -66.81 -31.26
CA THR A 278 27.82 -67.46 -32.38
C THR A 278 27.74 -66.52 -33.57
N LEU A 279 27.44 -65.24 -33.35
CA LEU A 279 27.37 -64.24 -34.40
C LEU A 279 28.75 -63.97 -35.02
N GLN A 280 29.81 -63.98 -34.20
CA GLN A 280 31.19 -63.82 -34.67
C GLN A 280 31.58 -64.90 -35.71
N ARG A 281 31.27 -66.17 -35.42
CA ARG A 281 31.58 -67.30 -36.33
C ARG A 281 30.85 -67.22 -37.68
N VAL A 282 29.64 -66.68 -37.69
CA VAL A 282 28.87 -66.50 -38.94
C VAL A 282 29.49 -65.42 -39.82
N VAL A 283 29.97 -64.32 -39.22
CA VAL A 283 30.67 -63.25 -39.94
C VAL A 283 31.99 -63.76 -40.54
N ASP A 284 32.75 -64.56 -39.79
CA ASP A 284 34.04 -65.09 -40.23
C ASP A 284 33.92 -66.07 -41.42
N THR A 285 32.76 -66.70 -41.65
CA THR A 285 32.56 -67.72 -42.70
C THR A 285 32.00 -67.14 -44.03
N GLY A 286 31.61 -65.86 -44.06
CA GLY A 286 30.94 -65.24 -45.21
C GLY A 286 31.68 -65.29 -46.56
N PRO A 287 32.99 -65.02 -46.63
CA PRO A 287 33.74 -64.98 -47.89
C PRO A 287 33.90 -66.36 -48.57
N ASP A 288 34.01 -67.43 -47.77
CA ASP A 288 34.28 -68.78 -48.29
C ASP A 288 33.05 -69.45 -48.89
N LEU A 289 31.84 -69.06 -48.45
CA LEU A 289 30.58 -69.61 -48.96
C LEU A 289 30.24 -69.12 -50.37
N ILE A 290 30.52 -67.84 -50.66
CA ILE A 290 30.22 -67.22 -51.95
C ILE A 290 31.17 -67.72 -53.05
N ASN A 291 32.46 -67.88 -52.73
CA ASN A 291 33.47 -68.33 -53.71
C ASN A 291 33.32 -69.82 -54.09
N ASN A 292 32.84 -70.67 -53.17
CA ASN A 292 32.69 -72.10 -53.45
C ASN A 292 31.41 -72.45 -54.21
N LEU A 293 30.33 -71.66 -54.07
CA LEU A 293 29.10 -71.90 -54.83
C LEU A 293 29.29 -71.69 -56.34
N GLY A 294 30.13 -70.73 -56.74
CA GLY A 294 30.44 -70.46 -58.16
C GLY A 294 31.21 -71.59 -58.85
N ASN A 295 32.06 -72.31 -58.11
CA ASN A 295 32.90 -73.38 -58.65
C ASN A 295 32.15 -74.70 -58.87
N LEU A 296 31.04 -74.94 -58.16
CA LEU A 296 30.22 -76.14 -58.29
C LEU A 296 29.47 -76.22 -59.63
N SER A 297 29.07 -75.07 -60.20
CA SER A 297 28.25 -75.03 -61.41
C SER A 297 29.04 -75.27 -62.70
N THR A 298 30.37 -75.22 -62.67
CA THR A 298 31.21 -75.19 -63.89
C THR A 298 32.24 -76.33 -63.92
N PHE A 299 32.05 -77.40 -63.14
CA PHE A 299 32.93 -78.57 -63.16
C PHE A 299 32.83 -79.33 -64.50
N PRO A 300 33.93 -79.81 -65.11
CA PRO A 300 35.32 -79.81 -64.61
C PRO A 300 36.17 -78.58 -65.02
N PHE A 301 35.58 -77.57 -65.67
CA PHE A 301 36.30 -76.39 -66.16
C PHE A 301 35.77 -75.11 -65.50
N PRO A 302 36.29 -74.69 -64.32
CA PRO A 302 35.83 -73.47 -63.67
C PRO A 302 35.91 -72.29 -64.65
N GLN A 303 35.03 -71.30 -64.47
CA GLN A 303 34.85 -70.20 -65.44
C GLN A 303 36.16 -69.46 -65.76
N THR A 304 37.06 -69.38 -64.77
CA THR A 304 38.43 -68.85 -64.93
C THR A 304 39.28 -69.62 -65.95
N THR A 305 39.06 -70.92 -66.11
CA THR A 305 39.74 -71.78 -67.09
C THR A 305 39.16 -71.59 -68.50
N ILE A 306 37.87 -71.31 -68.63
CA ILE A 306 37.23 -70.98 -69.91
C ILE A 306 37.79 -69.65 -70.43
N ASP A 307 37.84 -68.63 -69.57
CA ASP A 307 38.30 -67.28 -69.96
C ASP A 307 39.78 -67.23 -70.35
N GLN A 308 40.62 -68.08 -69.74
CA GLN A 308 42.09 -68.04 -69.94
C GLN A 308 42.62 -69.14 -70.86
N GLY A 309 41.92 -70.27 -70.98
CA GLY A 309 42.39 -71.48 -71.66
C GLY A 309 41.77 -71.76 -73.04
N MET A 310 40.68 -71.07 -73.41
CA MET A 310 40.01 -71.23 -74.71
C MET A 310 40.22 -69.97 -75.57
N ARG A 311 41.12 -70.03 -76.56
CA ARG A 311 41.33 -68.95 -77.53
C ARG A 311 40.70 -69.32 -78.87
N GLY A 312 39.44 -68.94 -79.04
CA GLY A 312 38.67 -69.24 -80.24
C GLY A 312 38.05 -70.63 -80.20
N ASP A 313 38.18 -71.36 -81.29
CA ASP A 313 37.47 -72.60 -81.63
C ASP A 313 38.28 -73.89 -81.37
N TYR A 314 39.44 -73.79 -80.71
CA TYR A 314 40.20 -74.96 -80.25
C TYR A 314 40.80 -74.76 -78.85
N THR A 315 41.00 -75.88 -78.14
CA THR A 315 41.81 -75.94 -76.91
C THR A 315 42.65 -77.21 -76.92
N ASN A 316 43.88 -77.12 -76.41
CA ASN A 316 44.77 -78.28 -76.30
C ASN A 316 44.57 -78.94 -74.94
N LEU A 317 44.09 -80.19 -74.95
CA LEU A 317 43.95 -81.00 -73.74
C LEU A 317 45.06 -82.05 -73.69
N TRP A 318 45.85 -82.04 -72.62
CA TRP A 318 46.70 -83.16 -72.26
C TRP A 318 46.13 -83.83 -71.02
N ALA A 319 45.80 -85.11 -71.11
CA ALA A 319 45.25 -85.89 -70.01
C ALA A 319 46.08 -87.15 -69.79
N LEU A 320 46.52 -87.34 -68.54
CA LEU A 320 47.10 -88.59 -68.06
C LEU A 320 46.02 -89.32 -67.26
N ILE A 321 45.53 -90.45 -67.77
CA ILE A 321 44.54 -91.26 -67.06
C ILE A 321 45.29 -92.35 -66.28
N ASP A 322 45.37 -92.17 -64.96
CA ASP A 322 45.95 -93.15 -64.04
C ASP A 322 44.89 -94.20 -63.66
N LEU A 323 45.03 -95.39 -64.24
CA LEU A 323 44.14 -96.53 -64.01
C LEU A 323 44.63 -97.47 -62.89
N THR A 324 45.53 -97.01 -62.03
CA THR A 324 45.98 -97.83 -60.90
C THR A 324 44.86 -98.08 -59.91
N THR A 325 44.80 -99.30 -59.37
CA THR A 325 43.75 -99.75 -58.45
C THR A 325 43.54 -98.83 -57.24
N PRO A 326 44.59 -98.27 -56.59
CA PRO A 326 44.41 -97.34 -55.47
C PRO A 326 43.68 -96.06 -55.89
N ARG A 327 44.01 -95.50 -57.07
CA ARG A 327 43.39 -94.28 -57.61
C ARG A 327 41.93 -94.49 -58.00
N LEU A 328 41.64 -95.63 -58.64
CA LEU A 328 40.26 -95.98 -58.98
C LEU A 328 39.40 -96.17 -57.73
N ARG A 329 39.94 -96.82 -56.68
CA ARG A 329 39.21 -97.02 -55.42
C ARG A 329 38.98 -95.73 -54.64
N SER A 330 39.96 -94.83 -54.57
CA SER A 330 39.80 -93.56 -53.86
C SER A 330 38.97 -92.52 -54.64
N GLY A 331 38.98 -92.59 -55.97
CA GLY A 331 38.17 -91.74 -56.84
C GLY A 331 36.76 -92.29 -57.02
N LEU A 332 36.58 -93.19 -57.98
CA LEU A 332 35.26 -93.73 -58.37
C LEU A 332 34.64 -94.65 -57.29
N GLY A 333 35.48 -95.27 -56.45
CA GLY A 333 35.01 -96.13 -55.37
C GLY A 333 34.57 -95.39 -54.10
N PHE A 334 34.74 -94.07 -54.00
CA PHE A 334 34.46 -93.31 -52.79
C PHE A 334 32.98 -93.45 -52.36
N GLY A 335 32.76 -93.89 -51.11
CA GLY A 335 31.40 -94.12 -50.57
C GLY A 335 30.76 -95.46 -50.96
N THR A 336 31.44 -96.30 -51.76
CA THR A 336 31.03 -97.67 -52.05
C THR A 336 31.88 -98.68 -51.27
N PRO A 337 31.49 -99.96 -51.16
CA PRO A 337 32.29 -101.00 -50.50
C PRO A 337 33.67 -101.23 -51.12
N LEU A 338 33.89 -100.77 -52.36
CA LEU A 338 35.16 -100.87 -53.06
C LEU A 338 36.12 -99.71 -52.74
N GLY A 339 35.64 -98.66 -52.06
CA GLY A 339 36.43 -97.51 -51.64
C GLY A 339 37.15 -97.68 -50.30
N PRO A 340 38.06 -96.76 -49.95
CA PRO A 340 38.72 -96.79 -48.64
C PRO A 340 37.69 -96.58 -47.51
N PRO A 341 37.82 -97.30 -46.37
CA PRO A 341 36.90 -97.17 -45.25
C PRO A 341 36.91 -95.75 -44.68
N GLN A 342 35.73 -95.12 -44.58
CA GLN A 342 35.58 -93.77 -44.02
C GLN A 342 35.54 -93.84 -42.49
N ALA A 343 36.43 -93.10 -41.83
CA ALA A 343 36.38 -92.90 -40.39
C ALA A 343 35.33 -91.80 -40.06
N PRO A 344 34.44 -92.01 -39.08
CA PRO A 344 33.45 -91.00 -38.71
C PRO A 344 34.13 -89.76 -38.11
N VAL A 345 33.74 -88.58 -38.59
CA VAL A 345 34.25 -87.27 -38.14
C VAL A 345 33.49 -86.85 -36.87
N ALA A 346 34.21 -86.54 -35.79
CA ALA A 346 33.65 -86.33 -34.47
C ALA A 346 33.09 -84.91 -34.25
N ALA A 347 31.92 -84.80 -33.63
CA ALA A 347 31.52 -83.62 -32.87
C ALA A 347 31.69 -83.94 -31.37
N GLY A 348 32.68 -83.33 -30.70
CA GLY A 348 32.85 -83.45 -29.25
C GLY A 348 33.64 -84.67 -28.73
N GLY A 349 34.45 -85.32 -29.57
CA GLY A 349 35.48 -86.27 -29.08
C GLY A 349 35.01 -87.69 -28.71
N GLN A 350 33.76 -88.06 -29.00
CA GLN A 350 33.26 -89.44 -28.93
C GLN A 350 32.59 -89.79 -30.27
N PRO A 351 32.97 -90.91 -30.92
CA PRO A 351 32.33 -91.33 -32.17
C PRO A 351 30.90 -91.79 -31.88
N VAL A 352 29.91 -91.03 -32.37
CA VAL A 352 28.49 -91.37 -32.28
C VAL A 352 27.92 -91.60 -33.66
N ASN A 353 27.05 -92.62 -33.80
CA ASN A 353 26.35 -92.88 -35.04
C ASN A 353 25.30 -91.77 -35.28
N PRO A 354 25.40 -91.00 -36.38
CA PRO A 354 24.57 -89.82 -36.60
C PRO A 354 23.08 -90.11 -36.77
N LEU A 355 22.69 -91.35 -37.12
CA LEU A 355 21.28 -91.73 -37.29
C LEU A 355 20.55 -92.00 -35.96
N THR A 356 21.28 -92.20 -34.85
CA THR A 356 20.69 -92.56 -33.56
C THR A 356 20.92 -91.50 -32.47
N ALA A 357 21.66 -90.45 -32.78
CA ALA A 357 22.03 -89.38 -31.83
C ALA A 357 20.85 -88.65 -31.15
N PRO A 358 19.71 -88.35 -31.81
CA PRO A 358 18.64 -87.56 -31.18
C PRO A 358 17.78 -88.33 -30.15
N LEU A 359 17.96 -89.65 -30.03
CA LEU A 359 17.09 -90.52 -29.21
C LEU A 359 17.72 -90.92 -27.87
N GLN A 360 18.94 -90.48 -27.57
CA GLN A 360 19.62 -90.81 -26.31
C GLN A 360 19.48 -89.65 -25.32
N THR A 361 18.68 -89.84 -24.27
CA THR A 361 18.50 -88.90 -23.15
C THR A 361 19.78 -88.75 -22.34
N ALA A 362 20.27 -87.52 -22.17
CA ALA A 362 21.47 -87.21 -21.40
C ALA A 362 21.33 -87.64 -19.92
N ALA A 363 22.30 -88.40 -19.41
CA ALA A 363 22.39 -88.76 -17.99
C ALA A 363 22.86 -87.56 -17.13
N PRO A 364 22.41 -87.43 -15.87
CA PRO A 364 22.73 -86.27 -15.03
C PRO A 364 24.18 -86.29 -14.54
N ALA A 365 24.87 -85.16 -14.70
CA ALA A 365 26.23 -84.97 -14.19
C ALA A 365 26.22 -84.82 -12.66
N THR A 366 27.03 -85.64 -12.00
CA THR A 366 27.16 -85.77 -10.55
C THR A 366 27.88 -84.57 -9.92
N THR A 367 27.29 -84.07 -8.83
CA THR A 367 27.85 -83.04 -7.95
C THR A 367 29.06 -83.60 -7.18
N GLY A 368 30.25 -83.08 -7.45
CA GLY A 368 31.48 -83.41 -6.71
C GLY A 368 31.86 -82.28 -5.75
N ALA A 369 31.68 -82.51 -4.45
CA ALA A 369 32.20 -81.68 -3.38
C ALA A 369 33.72 -81.85 -3.23
N ARG A 370 34.47 -80.76 -3.02
CA ARG A 370 35.58 -80.68 -2.06
C ARG A 370 36.11 -79.24 -1.91
N ARG A 371 36.31 -78.90 -0.63
CA ARG A 371 37.09 -77.84 0.03
C ARG A 371 37.95 -76.91 -0.82
#